data_AF-A0A0D6Q5B3-F1
#
_entry.id   AF-A0A0D6Q5B3-F1
#
_cell.length_a   1.000
_cell.length_b   1.000
_cell.length_c   1.000
_cell.angle_alpha   90.00
_cell.angle_beta   90.00
_cell.angle_gamma   90.00
#
_symmetry.space_group_name_H-M   'P 1'
#
loop_
_entity.id
_entity.type
_entity.pdbx_description
1 polymer ?
#
loop_
_entity_poly.entity_id
_entity_poly.type
_entity_poly.pdbx_seq_one_letter_code
_entity_poly.pdbx_strand_id
1 'polypeptide(L)'
;MITGTQLRMARAAVKLGVRDLAAIAKVSPATITRIEGGHPANATTLQVLATSLEKQGIRFSVDDQGRLGVALAKSHLEESDRHFVEDVIKQRHEQAIWAADVKRKYAERHPSKNEPSEP
;
A
#
# COMPACT_ATOMS: atom_id res chain seq x y z
N MET A 1 8.78 8.84 -5.20
CA MET A 1 7.69 9.80 -4.91
C MET A 1 6.40 9.02 -4.66
N ILE A 2 5.49 9.50 -3.81
CA ILE A 2 4.23 8.79 -3.49
C ILE A 2 3.39 8.55 -4.75
N THR A 3 2.72 7.41 -4.84
CA THR A 3 1.79 7.07 -5.93
C THR A 3 0.38 7.61 -5.65
N GLY A 4 -0.48 7.64 -6.67
CA GLY A 4 -1.89 8.02 -6.53
C GLY A 4 -2.65 7.15 -5.53
N THR A 5 -2.39 5.84 -5.52
CA THR A 5 -2.98 4.90 -4.55
C THR A 5 -2.53 5.22 -3.13
N GLN A 6 -1.24 5.45 -2.92
CA GLN A 6 -0.70 5.82 -1.60
C GLN A 6 -1.23 7.17 -1.11
N LEU A 7 -1.42 8.14 -2.02
CA LEU A 7 -2.06 9.41 -1.72
C LEU A 7 -3.49 9.20 -1.20
N ARG A 8 -4.29 8.38 -1.89
CA ARG A 8 -5.66 8.04 -1.48
C ARG A 8 -5.69 7.32 -0.13
N MET A 9 -4.81 6.34 0.07
CA MET A 9 -4.69 5.60 1.33
C MET A 9 -4.37 6.53 2.50
N ALA A 10 -3.36 7.38 2.35
CA ALA A 10 -2.95 8.35 3.35
C ALA A 10 -4.09 9.32 3.70
N ARG A 11 -4.76 9.86 2.66
CA ARG A 11 -5.88 10.79 2.84
C ARG A 11 -7.05 10.14 3.61
N ALA A 12 -7.41 8.91 3.26
CA ALA A 12 -8.47 8.17 3.94
C ALA A 12 -8.12 7.88 5.41
N ALA A 13 -6.87 7.54 5.69
CA ALA A 13 -6.39 7.26 7.05
C ALA A 13 -6.54 8.46 8.00
N VAL A 14 -6.37 9.69 7.51
CA VAL A 14 -6.62 10.93 8.28
C VAL A 14 -8.00 11.56 8.04
N LYS A 15 -8.93 10.82 7.42
CA LYS A 15 -10.33 11.22 7.17
C LYS A 15 -10.49 12.54 6.39
N LEU A 16 -9.54 12.86 5.51
CA LEU A 16 -9.63 14.06 4.67
C LEU A 16 -10.42 13.77 3.38
N GLY A 17 -11.30 14.69 3.00
CA GLY A 17 -11.85 14.75 1.65
C GLY A 17 -10.83 15.26 0.64
N VAL A 18 -11.14 15.10 -0.66
CA VAL A 18 -10.30 15.65 -1.75
C VAL A 18 -10.16 17.17 -1.62
N ARG A 19 -11.25 17.87 -1.28
CA ARG A 19 -11.26 19.33 -1.12
C ARG A 19 -10.43 19.79 0.09
N ASP A 20 -10.46 19.04 1.18
CA ASP A 20 -9.71 19.38 2.40
C ASP A 20 -8.21 19.28 2.17
N LEU A 21 -7.76 18.17 1.57
CA LEU A 21 -6.35 18.00 1.22
C LEU A 21 -5.89 19.05 0.20
N ALA A 22 -6.74 19.39 -0.78
CA ALA A 22 -6.45 20.45 -1.75
C ALA A 22 -6.22 21.80 -1.07
N ALA A 23 -7.09 22.17 -0.12
CA ALA A 23 -6.97 23.40 0.64
C ALA A 23 -5.67 23.44 1.47
N ILE A 24 -5.36 22.37 2.20
CA ILE A 24 -4.16 22.27 3.05
C ILE A 24 -2.88 22.31 2.21
N ALA A 25 -2.86 21.59 1.08
CA ALA A 25 -1.72 21.49 0.18
C ALA A 25 -1.61 22.66 -0.82
N LYS A 26 -2.57 23.59 -0.81
CA LYS A 26 -2.66 24.73 -1.74
C LYS A 26 -2.59 24.30 -3.22
N VAL A 27 -3.35 23.27 -3.58
CA VAL A 27 -3.50 22.78 -4.96
C VAL A 27 -4.98 22.73 -5.35
N SER A 28 -5.27 22.56 -6.64
CA SER A 28 -6.67 22.36 -7.06
C SER A 28 -7.21 20.98 -6.64
N PRO A 29 -8.50 20.84 -6.31
CA PRO A 29 -9.12 19.52 -6.11
C PRO A 29 -8.97 18.59 -7.32
N ALA A 30 -9.03 19.15 -8.53
CA ALA A 30 -8.83 18.40 -9.77
C ALA A 30 -7.43 17.77 -9.85
N THR A 31 -6.40 18.47 -9.36
CA THR A 31 -5.02 17.95 -9.27
C THR A 31 -4.99 16.67 -8.43
N ILE A 32 -5.66 16.65 -7.28
CA ILE A 32 -5.71 15.47 -6.42
C ILE A 32 -6.46 14.32 -7.09
N THR A 33 -7.66 14.57 -7.62
CA THR A 33 -8.45 13.54 -8.32
C THR A 33 -7.65 12.92 -9.47
N ARG A 34 -6.94 13.73 -10.26
CA ARG A 34 -6.12 13.28 -11.38
C ARG A 34 -4.95 12.41 -10.93
N ILE A 35 -4.25 12.81 -9.86
CA ILE A 35 -3.15 12.03 -9.26
C ILE A 35 -3.66 10.71 -8.68
N GLU A 36 -4.74 10.73 -7.90
CA GLU A 36 -5.34 9.51 -7.36
C GLU A 36 -5.87 8.57 -8.46
N GLY A 37 -6.20 9.12 -9.63
CA GLY A 37 -6.53 8.37 -10.84
C GLY A 37 -5.33 7.79 -11.60
N GLY A 38 -4.10 7.95 -11.09
CA GLY A 38 -2.88 7.37 -11.67
C GLY A 38 -2.19 8.21 -12.74
N HIS A 39 -2.62 9.45 -12.96
CA HIS A 39 -1.98 10.31 -13.96
C HIS A 39 -0.66 10.91 -13.43
N PRO A 40 0.32 11.21 -14.30
CA PRO A 40 1.60 11.80 -13.91
C PRO A 40 1.45 13.14 -13.18
N ALA A 41 2.28 13.40 -12.18
CA ALA A 41 2.36 14.70 -11.52
C ALA A 41 3.80 15.14 -11.33
N ASN A 42 3.97 16.46 -11.19
CA ASN A 42 5.27 17.04 -10.85
C ASN A 42 5.72 16.52 -9.47
N ALA A 43 6.99 16.16 -9.36
CA ALA A 43 7.63 15.78 -8.11
C ALA A 43 7.38 16.80 -6.98
N THR A 44 7.42 18.10 -7.28
CA THR A 44 7.13 19.16 -6.28
C THR A 44 5.71 19.06 -5.75
N THR A 45 4.72 18.79 -6.61
CA THR A 45 3.33 18.59 -6.18
C THR A 45 3.19 17.37 -5.28
N LEU A 46 3.84 16.27 -5.63
CA LEU A 46 3.82 15.04 -4.82
C LEU A 46 4.49 15.27 -3.46
N GLN A 47 5.57 16.05 -3.41
CA GLN A 47 6.26 16.39 -2.17
C GLN A 47 5.38 17.27 -1.25
N VAL A 48 4.73 18.30 -1.80
CA VAL A 48 3.82 19.15 -1.02
C VAL A 48 2.64 18.35 -0.47
N LEU A 49 2.08 17.42 -1.26
CA LEU A 49 1.01 16.53 -0.81
C LEU A 49 1.49 15.59 0.31
N ALA A 50 2.66 14.96 0.14
CA ALA A 50 3.24 14.08 1.16
C ALA A 50 3.46 14.82 2.48
N THR A 51 4.15 15.98 2.44
CA THR A 51 4.40 16.80 3.63
C THR A 51 3.10 17.32 4.28
N SER A 52 2.08 17.63 3.48
CA SER A 52 0.78 18.04 4.01
C SER A 52 0.11 16.92 4.79
N LEU A 53 0.16 15.69 4.29
CA LEU A 53 -0.38 14.51 4.97
C LEU A 53 0.44 14.13 6.20
N GLU A 54 1.76 14.27 6.15
CA GLU A 54 2.63 14.01 7.30
C GLU A 54 2.28 14.92 8.49
N LYS A 55 2.00 16.19 8.22
CA LYS A 55 1.51 17.14 9.23
C LYS A 55 0.16 16.74 9.85
N GLN A 56 -0.63 15.93 9.15
CA GLN A 56 -1.91 15.41 9.63
C GLN A 56 -1.77 14.08 10.37
N GLY A 57 -0.54 13.58 10.54
CA GLY A 57 -0.27 12.34 11.27
C GLY A 57 -0.13 11.11 10.38
N ILE A 58 0.22 11.29 9.10
CA ILE A 58 0.70 10.19 8.25
C ILE A 58 2.22 10.05 8.38
N ARG A 59 2.72 8.82 8.25
CA ARG A 59 4.14 8.54 8.08
C ARG A 59 4.33 7.75 6.80
N PHE A 60 5.17 8.27 5.91
CA PHE A 60 5.69 7.53 4.77
C PHE A 60 7.04 6.90 5.14
N SER A 61 7.24 5.64 4.77
CA SER A 61 8.51 4.93 4.99
C SER A 61 8.82 4.04 3.80
N VAL A 62 10.10 3.77 3.56
CA VAL A 62 10.56 2.83 2.54
C VAL A 62 11.13 1.62 3.27
N ASP A 63 10.71 0.42 2.89
CA ASP A 63 11.28 -0.81 3.43
C ASP A 63 12.59 -1.21 2.73
N ASP A 64 13.24 -2.26 3.23
CA ASP A 64 14.52 -2.75 2.70
C ASP A 64 14.42 -3.24 1.24
N GLN A 65 13.21 -3.46 0.74
CA GLN A 65 12.92 -3.87 -0.63
C GLN A 65 12.54 -2.68 -1.52
N GLY A 66 12.66 -1.45 -1.03
CA GLY A 66 12.34 -0.24 -1.77
C GLY A 66 10.84 0.05 -1.90
N ARG A 67 9.98 -0.66 -1.16
CA ARG A 67 8.53 -0.46 -1.21
C ARG A 67 8.12 0.64 -0.25
N LEU A 68 7.28 1.57 -0.74
CA LEU A 68 6.81 2.70 0.05
C LEU A 68 5.54 2.32 0.84
N GLY A 69 5.66 2.37 2.16
CA GLY A 69 4.58 2.18 3.13
C GLY A 69 3.91 3.49 3.55
N VAL A 70 2.66 3.37 4.00
CA VAL A 70 1.86 4.46 4.56
C VAL A 70 1.30 3.98 5.90
N ALA A 71 1.58 4.71 6.97
CA ALA A 71 1.11 4.38 8.32
C ALA A 71 0.55 5.62 9.03
N LEU A 72 -0.29 5.40 10.05
CA LEU A 72 -0.68 6.44 10.99
C LEU A 72 0.45 6.64 12.00
N ALA A 73 0.87 7.88 12.20
CA ALA A 73 2.00 8.23 13.07
C ALA A 73 1.69 8.07 14.57
N LYS A 74 0.40 8.08 14.95
CA LYS A 74 -0.06 8.00 16.35
C LYS A 74 -0.91 6.75 16.65
N SER A 75 -0.84 5.72 15.81
CA SER A 75 -1.45 4.42 16.09
C SER A 75 -0.37 3.47 16.62
N HIS A 76 -0.12 3.51 17.93
CA HIS A 76 0.77 2.53 18.56
C HIS A 76 -0.07 1.42 19.19
N LEU A 77 0.40 0.18 19.09
CA LEU A 77 -0.16 -0.96 19.83
C LEU A 77 0.45 -0.99 21.23
N GLU A 78 -0.26 -1.55 22.21
CA GLU A 78 0.35 -1.91 23.48
C GLU A 78 1.41 -3.00 23.26
N GLU A 79 2.46 -3.04 24.10
CA GLU A 79 3.60 -3.97 23.89
C GLU A 79 3.15 -5.44 23.88
N SER A 80 2.15 -5.81 24.69
CA SER A 80 1.55 -7.15 24.69
C SER A 80 0.85 -7.48 23.37
N ASP A 81 0.14 -6.51 22.80
CA ASP A 81 -0.57 -6.68 21.53
C ASP A 81 0.41 -6.75 20.36
N ARG A 82 1.50 -5.98 20.45
CA ARG A 82 2.55 -5.95 19.43
C ARG A 82 3.18 -7.32 19.21
N HIS A 83 3.64 -7.99 20.26
CA HIS A 83 4.30 -9.31 20.14
C HIS A 83 3.36 -10.34 19.52
N PHE A 84 2.12 -10.41 20.02
CA PHE A 84 1.11 -11.31 19.50
C PHE A 84 0.78 -11.03 18.03
N VAL A 85 0.57 -9.76 17.66
CA VAL A 85 0.26 -9.36 16.28
C VAL A 85 1.44 -9.65 15.34
N GLU A 86 2.67 -9.38 15.76
CA GLU A 86 3.88 -9.67 14.97
C GLU A 86 4.01 -11.18 14.70
N ASP A 87 3.80 -12.01 15.71
CA ASP A 87 3.88 -13.48 15.57
C ASP A 87 2.78 -14.02 14.65
N VAL A 88 1.54 -13.56 14.81
CA VAL A 88 0.42 -13.95 13.94
C VAL A 88 0.68 -13.53 12.50
N ILE A 89 1.20 -12.32 12.26
CA ILE A 89 1.52 -11.83 10.91
C ILE A 89 2.62 -12.68 10.29
N LYS A 90 3.71 -12.98 11.02
CA LYS A 90 4.81 -13.82 10.53
C LYS A 90 4.31 -15.21 10.16
N GLN A 91 3.57 -15.85 11.06
CA GLN A 91 3.05 -17.20 10.82
C GLN A 91 2.12 -17.26 9.59
N ARG A 92 1.24 -16.27 9.43
CA ARG A 92 0.38 -16.17 8.23
C ARG A 92 1.18 -15.98 6.95
N HIS A 93 2.24 -15.16 6.98
CA HIS A 93 3.09 -14.93 5.82
C HIS A 93 3.84 -16.21 5.43
N GLU A 94 4.44 -16.90 6.40
CA GLU A 94 5.11 -18.18 6.18
C GLU A 94 4.15 -19.23 5.60
N GLN A 95 2.94 -19.33 6.14
CA GLN A 95 1.91 -20.23 5.62
C GLN A 95 1.50 -19.88 4.18
N ALA A 96 1.34 -18.59 3.86
CA ALA A 96 0.99 -18.14 2.51
C ALA A 96 2.10 -18.46 1.50
N ILE A 97 3.37 -18.23 1.88
CA ILE A 97 4.53 -18.58 1.05
C ILE A 97 4.61 -20.09 0.85
N TRP A 98 4.46 -20.89 1.92
CA TRP A 98 4.45 -22.34 1.83
C TRP A 98 3.32 -22.85 0.93
N ALA A 99 2.10 -22.31 1.07
CA ALA A 99 0.97 -22.72 0.26
C ALA A 99 1.19 -22.42 -1.24
N ALA A 100 1.77 -21.26 -1.55
CA ALA A 100 2.16 -20.91 -2.91
C ALA A 100 3.25 -21.84 -3.47
N ASP A 101 4.28 -22.17 -2.67
CA ASP A 101 5.36 -23.07 -3.05
C ASP A 101 4.86 -24.51 -3.28
N VAL A 102 4.01 -25.03 -2.39
CA VAL A 102 3.40 -26.35 -2.53
C VAL A 102 2.55 -26.43 -3.79
N LYS A 103 1.71 -25.42 -4.06
CA LYS A 103 0.89 -25.38 -5.27
C LYS A 103 1.74 -25.36 -6.54
N ARG A 104 2.84 -24.60 -6.53
CA ARG A 104 3.82 -24.58 -7.64
C ARG A 104 4.45 -25.96 -7.86
N LYS A 105 5.02 -26.57 -6.81
CA LYS A 105 5.67 -27.90 -6.90
C LYS A 105 4.69 -29.00 -7.30
N TYR A 106 3.44 -28.91 -6.87
CA TYR A 106 2.39 -29.85 -7.28
C TYR A 106 2.10 -29.73 -8.79
N ALA A 107 1.99 -28.50 -9.32
CA ALA A 107 1.78 -28.26 -10.75
C ALA A 107 2.99 -28.70 -11.61
N GLU A 108 4.22 -28.54 -11.10
CA GLU A 108 5.45 -29.02 -11.76
C GLU A 108 5.53 -30.55 -11.81
N ARG A 109 5.09 -31.24 -10.75
CA ARG A 109 5.07 -32.71 -10.68
C ARG A 109 3.89 -33.33 -11.43
N HIS A 110 2.81 -32.58 -11.59
CA HIS A 110 1.60 -32.99 -12.30
C HIS A 110 1.22 -31.94 -13.35
N PRO A 111 2.04 -31.77 -14.41
CA PRO A 111 1.68 -30.89 -15.50
C PRO A 111 0.42 -31.46 -16.16
N SER A 112 -0.65 -30.65 -16.15
CA SER A 112 -1.93 -31.00 -16.76
C SER A 112 -1.73 -31.51 -18.19
N LYS A 113 -2.07 -32.77 -18.47
CA LYS A 113 -2.29 -33.27 -19.83
C LYS A 113 -3.56 -32.63 -20.39
N ASN A 114 -3.47 -31.36 -20.82
CA ASN A 114 -4.44 -30.80 -21.74
C ASN A 114 -3.86 -30.88 -23.15
N GLU A 115 -3.72 -32.10 -23.64
CA GLU A 115 -3.87 -32.36 -25.07
C GLU A 115 -5.38 -32.44 -25.32
N PRO A 116 -5.98 -31.56 -26.11
CA PRO A 116 -7.26 -31.89 -26.71
C PRO A 116 -6.98 -33.00 -27.74
N SER A 117 -7.14 -34.25 -27.30
CA SER A 117 -7.34 -35.38 -28.20
C SER A 117 -8.75 -35.26 -28.81
N GLU A 118 -8.79 -34.65 -30.00
CA GLU A 118 -9.60 -34.94 -31.20
C GLU A 118 -11.12 -35.26 -31.08
N PRO A 119 -11.91 -35.05 -32.15
CA PRO A 119 -11.54 -34.93 -33.57
C PRO A 119 -11.80 -33.57 -34.23
#